data_AF-A0A0F8VYF7-F1
#
_entry.id   AF-A0A0F8VYF7-F1
#
_cell.length_a   1.000
_cell.length_b   1.000
_cell.length_c   1.000
_cell.angle_alpha   90.00
_cell.angle_beta   90.00
_cell.angle_gamma   90.00
#
_symmetry.space_group_name_H-M   'P 1'
#
loop_
_entity.id
_entity.type
_entity.pdbx_description
1 polymer ?
#
loop_
_entity_poly.entity_id
_entity_poly.type
_entity_poly.pdbx_seq_one_letter_code
_entity_poly.pdbx_strand_id
1 'polypeptide(L)'
;MARYGYFDDEHREYVITHPELPQPWHNYMRNDEYTGLLTHTGGGTSFWRDPLRCRLLRYKFHLTPYDRPGRYVYIRDQASGRYWSATWAPVQTPLSRTRFRCRVGMGYNRITTAYDGIEAEILYFVPPDDALEIWRLTLTNRSRRRRRLRTFSYAEWAVWGVMRDLLNIDNAATCSRYAYEDGVFWHETPNDVGSTVGTATWVFPVGYFTSDADPVGYDGSRDHFLGACRDES
;
A
#
# COMPACT_ATOMS: atom_id res chain seq x y z
N MET A 1 10.23 16.06 25.05
CA MET A 1 9.94 15.58 23.68
C MET A 1 9.30 14.20 23.77
N ALA A 2 8.17 13.99 23.09
CA ALA A 2 7.59 12.66 22.96
C ALA A 2 8.56 11.76 22.16
N ARG A 3 8.80 10.53 22.62
CA ARG A 3 9.55 9.51 21.90
C ARG A 3 8.56 8.56 21.22
N TYR A 4 8.66 8.45 19.90
CA TYR A 4 7.78 7.60 19.10
C TYR A 4 8.41 6.24 18.73
N GLY A 5 9.65 6.02 19.16
CA GLY A 5 10.41 4.82 18.84
C GLY A 5 11.81 4.79 19.44
N TYR A 6 12.58 3.77 19.08
CA TYR A 6 13.97 3.54 19.53
C TYR A 6 14.76 2.72 18.50
N PHE A 7 16.09 2.80 18.56
CA PHE A 7 16.99 1.95 17.75
C PHE A 7 17.11 0.57 18.41
N ASP A 8 16.98 -0.48 17.59
CA ASP A 8 17.27 -1.86 17.92
C ASP A 8 18.55 -2.26 17.18
N ASP A 9 19.69 -2.00 17.82
CA ASP A 9 21.01 -2.14 17.20
C ASP A 9 21.35 -3.59 16.86
N GLU A 10 20.85 -4.55 17.64
CA GLU A 10 21.02 -5.98 17.41
C GLU A 10 20.40 -6.39 16.06
N HIS A 11 19.20 -5.88 15.76
CA HIS A 11 18.48 -6.19 14.53
C HIS A 11 18.75 -5.17 13.41
N ARG A 12 19.48 -4.08 13.70
CA ARG A 12 19.72 -2.95 12.80
C ARG A 12 18.42 -2.32 12.29
N GLU A 13 17.47 -2.16 13.19
CA GLU A 13 16.14 -1.61 12.91
C GLU A 13 15.85 -0.36 13.72
N TYR A 14 15.00 0.52 13.20
CA TYR A 14 14.32 1.52 14.02
C TYR A 14 12.91 1.04 14.34
N VAL A 15 12.56 1.01 15.62
CA VAL A 15 11.26 0.51 16.11
C VAL A 15 10.35 1.68 16.44
N ILE A 16 9.30 1.88 15.66
CA ILE A 16 8.23 2.84 15.92
C ILE A 16 7.15 2.15 16.76
N THR A 17 6.79 2.73 17.89
CA THR A 17 5.84 2.14 18.87
C THR A 17 4.48 2.83 18.89
N HIS A 18 4.32 3.93 18.18
CA HIS A 18 3.07 4.68 18.09
C HIS A 18 2.78 5.07 16.63
N PRO A 19 1.57 4.83 16.10
CA PRO A 19 1.28 5.10 14.70
C PRO A 19 0.92 6.56 14.41
N GLU A 20 0.42 7.30 15.40
CA GLU A 20 0.19 8.74 15.26
C GLU A 20 1.50 9.50 15.45
N LEU A 21 2.20 9.73 14.35
CA LEU A 21 3.42 10.54 14.30
C LEU A 21 3.09 11.96 13.83
N PRO A 22 3.90 12.98 14.19
CA PRO A 22 3.70 14.36 13.70
C PRO A 22 3.79 14.49 12.18
N GLN A 23 4.52 13.58 11.54
CA GLN A 23 4.66 13.43 10.08
C GLN A 23 4.83 11.94 9.76
N PRO A 24 4.42 11.48 8.58
CA PRO A 24 4.69 10.11 8.15
C PRO A 24 6.20 9.85 8.08
N TRP A 25 6.67 8.75 8.68
CA TRP A 25 8.07 8.36 8.60
C TRP A 25 8.22 7.29 7.53
N HIS A 26 9.02 7.63 6.51
CA HIS A 26 9.24 6.79 5.34
C HIS A 26 10.45 5.88 5.50
N ASN A 27 10.41 4.74 4.81
CA ASN A 27 11.55 3.91 4.48
C ASN A 27 11.60 3.68 2.97
N TYR A 28 12.77 3.30 2.47
CA TYR A 28 12.99 2.85 1.10
C TYR A 28 13.15 1.33 1.08
N MET A 29 12.33 0.68 0.27
CA MET A 29 12.49 -0.71 -0.13
C MET A 29 12.82 -0.72 -1.62
N ARG A 30 14.03 -1.14 -2.00
CA ARG A 30 14.48 -1.04 -3.40
C ARG A 30 15.51 -2.09 -3.77
N ASN A 31 15.60 -2.33 -5.07
CA ASN A 31 16.74 -2.95 -5.74
C ASN A 31 17.20 -2.02 -6.90
N ASP A 32 17.77 -2.60 -7.95
CA ASP A 32 18.26 -1.87 -9.12
C ASP A 32 17.13 -1.39 -10.05
N GLU A 33 15.95 -1.99 -9.97
CA GLU A 33 14.83 -1.70 -10.86
C GLU A 33 13.61 -1.10 -10.16
N TYR A 34 13.19 -1.68 -9.05
CA TYR A 34 11.98 -1.30 -8.33
C TYR A 34 12.34 -0.50 -7.09
N THR A 35 11.58 0.57 -6.83
CA THR A 35 11.67 1.33 -5.59
C THR A 35 10.28 1.58 -5.04
N GLY A 36 10.07 1.16 -3.79
CA GLY A 36 8.93 1.50 -2.96
C GLY A 36 9.33 2.49 -1.88
N LEU A 37 8.55 3.57 -1.76
CA LEU A 37 8.56 4.47 -0.63
C LEU A 37 7.39 4.10 0.27
N LEU A 38 7.67 3.69 1.51
CA LEU A 38 6.67 3.11 2.40
C LEU A 38 6.71 3.78 3.78
N THR A 39 5.56 4.16 4.31
CA THR A 39 5.46 4.71 5.67
C THR A 39 5.22 3.64 6.72
N HIS A 40 5.36 4.03 7.98
CA HIS A 40 5.08 3.18 9.14
C HIS A 40 3.62 2.71 9.23
N THR A 41 2.71 3.34 8.48
CA THR A 41 1.27 3.03 8.44
C THR A 41 0.79 2.48 7.08
N GLY A 42 1.71 2.18 6.17
CA GLY A 42 1.42 1.54 4.89
C GLY A 42 1.14 2.48 3.73
N GLY A 43 1.16 3.80 3.94
CA GLY A 43 1.10 4.76 2.84
C GLY A 43 2.40 4.83 2.03
N GLY A 44 2.37 5.64 0.97
CA GLY A 44 3.51 5.89 0.09
C GLY A 44 3.30 5.41 -1.34
N THR A 45 4.35 5.47 -2.15
CA THR A 45 4.31 5.22 -3.61
C THR A 45 5.32 4.16 -4.02
N SER A 46 5.30 3.73 -5.27
CA SER A 46 6.38 2.96 -5.88
C SER A 46 6.55 3.29 -7.34
N PHE A 47 7.70 2.94 -7.90
CA PHE A 47 8.03 3.16 -9.30
C PHE A 47 9.06 2.16 -9.80
N TRP A 48 9.05 1.96 -11.12
CA TRP A 48 10.05 1.18 -11.84
C TRP A 48 11.07 2.12 -12.50
N ARG A 49 12.29 2.16 -11.99
CA ARG A 49 13.46 2.95 -12.44
C ARG A 49 13.30 4.48 -12.42
N ASP A 50 12.25 5.02 -13.03
CA ASP A 50 12.00 6.46 -13.15
C ASP A 50 10.79 6.88 -12.27
N PRO A 51 10.99 7.64 -11.18
CA PRO A 51 9.91 8.09 -10.29
C PRO A 51 8.96 9.13 -10.90
N LEU A 52 9.34 9.77 -12.00
CA LEU A 52 8.54 10.76 -12.72
C LEU A 52 7.67 10.10 -13.80
N ARG A 53 8.19 9.07 -14.48
CA ARG A 53 7.56 8.47 -15.67
C ARG A 53 6.94 7.10 -15.43
N CYS A 54 7.41 6.35 -14.46
CA CYS A 54 7.06 4.95 -14.26
C CYS A 54 6.54 4.70 -12.84
N ARG A 55 5.73 5.62 -12.31
CA ARG A 55 5.10 5.47 -10.99
C ARG A 55 4.01 4.40 -11.06
N LEU A 56 4.13 3.38 -10.22
CA LEU A 56 3.21 2.27 -10.18
C LEU A 56 2.02 2.56 -9.25
N LEU A 57 2.31 2.93 -8.00
CA LEU A 57 1.27 3.23 -7.00
C LEU A 57 1.13 4.74 -6.79
N ARG A 58 -0.11 5.23 -6.79
CA ARG A 58 -0.45 6.63 -6.52
C ARG A 58 -0.11 6.98 -5.08
N TYR A 59 0.30 8.23 -4.84
CA TYR A 59 0.46 8.80 -3.51
C TYR A 59 0.26 10.31 -3.55
N LYS A 60 -0.52 10.85 -2.61
CA LYS A 60 -0.90 12.25 -2.55
C LYS A 60 -0.10 12.96 -1.47
N PHE A 61 1.07 13.50 -1.84
CA PHE A 61 1.94 14.22 -0.93
C PHE A 61 1.24 15.47 -0.36
N HIS A 62 1.33 15.65 0.96
CA HIS A 62 0.82 16.82 1.68
C HIS A 62 -0.68 17.11 1.53
N LEU A 63 -1.49 16.13 1.09
CA LEU A 63 -2.95 16.24 1.09
C LEU A 63 -3.55 15.65 2.37
N THR A 64 -4.72 16.15 2.75
CA THR A 64 -5.51 15.61 3.88
C THR A 64 -6.62 14.71 3.33
N PRO A 65 -6.81 13.49 3.88
CA PRO A 65 -5.99 12.85 4.93
C PRO A 65 -4.56 12.53 4.47
N TYR A 66 -3.59 12.78 5.36
CA TYR A 66 -2.17 12.51 5.11
C TYR A 66 -1.89 11.01 4.96
N ASP A 67 -0.79 10.69 4.29
CA ASP A 67 -0.28 9.32 4.14
C ASP A 67 -1.19 8.38 3.33
N ARG A 68 -1.82 8.91 2.27
CA ARG A 68 -2.74 8.17 1.40
C ARG A 68 -2.56 8.47 -0.09
N PRO A 69 -3.00 7.55 -0.99
CA PRO A 69 -3.33 6.15 -0.70
C PRO A 69 -2.07 5.33 -0.34
N GLY A 70 -2.22 4.03 -0.19
CA GLY A 70 -1.14 3.16 0.27
C GLY A 70 -1.39 1.70 -0.05
N ARG A 71 -0.67 0.87 0.69
CA ARG A 71 -0.65 -0.59 0.62
C ARG A 71 -1.42 -1.10 1.83
N TYR A 72 -2.71 -1.32 1.63
CA TYR A 72 -3.60 -1.63 2.74
C TYR A 72 -4.07 -3.07 2.63
N VAL A 73 -4.14 -3.74 3.77
CA VAL A 73 -4.88 -5.00 3.89
C VAL A 73 -5.92 -4.82 4.98
N TYR A 74 -7.18 -4.77 4.58
CA TYR A 74 -8.31 -4.76 5.49
C TYR A 74 -8.58 -6.18 5.98
N ILE A 75 -8.91 -6.31 7.25
CA ILE A 75 -9.28 -7.56 7.90
C ILE A 75 -10.71 -7.39 8.41
N ARG A 76 -11.61 -8.30 8.03
CA ARG A 76 -13.01 -8.28 8.45
C ARG A 76 -13.40 -9.57 9.16
N ASP A 77 -13.85 -9.47 10.40
CA ASP A 77 -14.46 -10.60 11.11
C ASP A 77 -15.86 -10.85 10.57
N GLN A 78 -16.07 -12.02 9.96
CA GLN A 78 -17.33 -12.39 9.35
C GLN A 78 -18.47 -12.54 10.36
N ALA A 79 -18.16 -12.87 11.62
CA ALA A 79 -19.19 -13.06 12.65
C ALA A 79 -19.72 -11.74 13.21
N SER A 80 -18.85 -10.74 13.39
CA SER A 80 -19.25 -9.44 13.95
C SER A 80 -19.46 -8.34 12.91
N GLY A 81 -18.98 -8.55 11.68
CA GLY A 81 -18.99 -7.55 10.62
C GLY A 81 -17.94 -6.45 10.78
N ARG A 82 -17.25 -6.37 11.93
CA ARG A 82 -16.19 -5.38 12.19
C ARG A 82 -15.00 -5.57 11.24
N TYR A 83 -14.41 -4.45 10.83
CA TYR A 83 -13.20 -4.43 10.02
C TYR A 83 -12.17 -3.46 10.58
N TRP A 84 -10.90 -3.68 10.23
CA TRP A 84 -9.75 -2.86 10.60
C TRP A 84 -8.60 -3.09 9.61
N SER A 85 -7.60 -2.22 9.60
CA SER A 85 -6.41 -2.38 8.75
C SER A 85 -5.29 -3.16 9.46
N ALA A 86 -4.56 -3.98 8.71
CA ALA A 86 -3.35 -4.65 9.19
C ALA A 86 -2.24 -3.66 9.62
N THR A 87 -2.24 -2.44 9.04
CA THR A 87 -1.26 -1.37 9.26
C THR A 87 -1.78 -0.23 10.14
N TRP A 88 -2.87 -0.45 10.88
CA TRP A 88 -3.66 0.56 11.63
C TRP A 88 -4.37 1.59 10.74
N ALA A 89 -3.65 2.35 9.91
CA ALA A 89 -4.26 3.17 8.87
C ALA A 89 -4.68 2.29 7.67
N PRO A 90 -5.67 2.68 6.87
CA PRO A 90 -6.47 3.91 6.94
C PRO A 90 -7.63 3.89 7.95
N VAL A 91 -8.07 2.72 8.45
CA VAL A 91 -9.27 2.61 9.32
C VAL A 91 -9.09 3.24 10.70
N GLN A 92 -7.84 3.25 11.21
CA GLN A 92 -7.45 3.92 12.46
C GLN A 92 -8.28 3.48 13.68
N THR A 93 -8.27 2.18 13.98
CA THR A 93 -8.96 1.68 15.18
C THR A 93 -8.44 2.36 16.45
N PRO A 94 -9.29 2.54 17.49
CA PRO A 94 -8.90 3.25 18.70
C PRO A 94 -7.64 2.67 19.34
N LEU A 95 -6.65 3.51 19.62
CA LEU A 95 -5.36 3.09 20.20
C LEU A 95 -5.48 2.52 21.61
N SER A 96 -6.52 2.89 22.36
CA SER A 96 -6.87 2.25 23.64
C SER A 96 -7.19 0.75 23.50
N ARG A 97 -7.45 0.28 22.27
CA ARG A 97 -7.79 -1.11 21.94
C ARG A 97 -6.87 -1.74 20.90
N THR A 98 -5.88 -0.98 20.43
CA THR A 98 -5.01 -1.39 19.32
C THR A 98 -3.56 -1.31 19.77
N ARG A 99 -2.84 -2.44 19.71
CA ARG A 99 -1.38 -2.42 19.81
C ARG A 99 -0.80 -2.20 18.42
N PHE A 100 0.28 -1.43 18.35
CA PHE A 100 0.97 -1.13 17.10
C PHE A 100 2.48 -1.17 17.32
N ARG A 101 3.20 -1.65 16.31
CA ARG A 101 4.65 -1.54 16.20
C ARG A 101 5.03 -1.58 14.72
N CYS A 102 5.90 -0.69 14.28
CA CYS A 102 6.56 -0.79 12.97
C CYS A 102 8.07 -0.90 13.18
N ARG A 103 8.66 -2.01 12.72
CA ARG A 103 10.11 -2.19 12.64
C ARG A 103 10.54 -1.78 11.23
N VAL A 104 11.37 -0.75 11.16
CA VAL A 104 11.95 -0.20 9.94
C VAL A 104 13.35 -0.77 9.80
N GLY A 105 13.53 -1.70 8.86
CA GLY A 105 14.82 -2.34 8.58
C GLY A 105 15.43 -1.85 7.28
N MET A 106 16.59 -2.41 6.93
CA MET A 106 17.27 -2.10 5.66
C MET A 106 16.52 -2.77 4.49
N GLY A 107 15.76 -1.99 3.73
CA GLY A 107 15.02 -2.48 2.56
C GLY A 107 13.66 -3.12 2.86
N TYR A 108 13.18 -3.04 4.10
CA TYR A 108 11.87 -3.57 4.48
C TYR A 108 11.22 -2.80 5.64
N ASN A 109 9.89 -2.88 5.73
CA ASN A 109 9.14 -2.54 6.95
C ASN A 109 8.33 -3.75 7.42
N ARG A 110 8.33 -4.00 8.72
CA ARG A 110 7.45 -4.97 9.37
C ARG A 110 6.50 -4.25 10.31
N ILE A 111 5.22 -4.23 9.97
CA ILE A 111 4.17 -3.59 10.76
C ILE A 111 3.38 -4.68 11.48
N THR A 112 3.34 -4.62 12.81
CA THR A 112 2.54 -5.50 13.66
C THR A 112 1.42 -4.70 14.31
N THR A 113 0.18 -5.14 14.16
CA THR A 113 -0.98 -4.63 14.90
C THR A 113 -1.67 -5.74 15.67
N ALA A 114 -2.33 -5.41 16.78
CA ALA A 114 -3.24 -6.34 17.43
C ALA A 114 -4.53 -5.62 17.85
N TYR A 115 -5.66 -6.11 17.33
CA TYR A 115 -6.99 -5.57 17.58
C TYR A 115 -8.02 -6.70 17.68
N ASP A 116 -8.96 -6.59 18.62
CA ASP A 116 -10.05 -7.55 18.83
C ASP A 116 -9.59 -9.03 18.90
N GLY A 117 -8.43 -9.28 19.52
CA GLY A 117 -7.86 -10.62 19.68
C GLY A 117 -7.25 -11.23 18.40
N ILE A 118 -7.06 -10.45 17.34
CA ILE A 118 -6.29 -10.83 16.15
C ILE A 118 -5.02 -9.99 16.13
N GLU A 119 -3.88 -10.67 15.99
CA GLU A 119 -2.61 -10.04 15.68
C GLU A 119 -2.37 -10.17 14.17
N ALA A 120 -2.06 -9.06 13.52
CA ALA A 120 -1.67 -9.00 12.12
C ALA A 120 -0.24 -8.50 12.03
N GLU A 121 0.61 -9.25 11.34
CA GLU A 121 1.95 -8.83 10.98
C GLU A 121 2.04 -8.77 9.46
N ILE A 122 2.40 -7.62 8.91
CA ILE A 122 2.67 -7.47 7.49
C ILE A 122 4.12 -7.04 7.27
N LEU A 123 4.84 -7.79 6.45
CA LEU A 123 6.19 -7.49 6.02
C LEU A 123 6.15 -7.02 4.56
N TYR A 124 6.66 -5.81 4.32
CA TYR A 124 6.84 -5.23 2.99
C TYR A 124 8.32 -5.19 2.66
N PHE A 125 8.72 -5.71 1.51
CA PHE A 125 10.09 -5.64 1.02
C PHE A 125 10.15 -5.79 -0.50
N VAL A 126 11.29 -5.44 -1.08
CA VAL A 126 11.62 -5.66 -2.49
C VAL A 126 12.69 -6.74 -2.54
N PRO A 127 12.47 -7.88 -3.22
CA PRO A 127 13.49 -8.91 -3.37
C PRO A 127 14.67 -8.36 -4.20
N PRO A 128 15.90 -8.88 -4.03
CA PRO A 128 17.07 -8.38 -4.74
C PRO A 128 16.96 -8.47 -6.26
N ASP A 129 16.36 -9.54 -6.77
CA ASP A 129 16.48 -9.93 -8.18
C ASP A 129 15.20 -9.70 -9.02
N ASP A 130 14.09 -9.28 -8.41
CA ASP A 130 12.81 -9.07 -9.11
C ASP A 130 12.27 -7.65 -8.97
N ALA A 131 11.74 -7.09 -10.05
CA ALA A 131 11.17 -5.74 -10.09
C ALA A 131 9.74 -5.66 -9.51
N LEU A 132 9.55 -6.17 -8.30
CA LEU A 132 8.27 -6.22 -7.60
C LEU A 132 8.41 -5.88 -6.11
N GLU A 133 7.30 -5.64 -5.44
CA GLU A 133 7.25 -5.60 -3.97
C GLU A 133 6.41 -6.78 -3.45
N ILE A 134 6.83 -7.36 -2.32
CA ILE A 134 6.16 -8.48 -1.66
C ILE A 134 5.47 -8.00 -0.40
N TRP A 135 4.21 -8.37 -0.24
CA TRP A 135 3.41 -8.09 0.96
C TRP A 135 3.13 -9.42 1.68
N ARG A 136 3.90 -9.75 2.71
CA ARG A 136 3.72 -10.99 3.46
C ARG A 136 2.88 -10.74 4.71
N LEU A 137 1.60 -11.11 4.66
CA LEU A 137 0.67 -11.02 5.78
C LEU A 137 0.67 -12.32 6.61
N THR A 138 0.82 -12.19 7.91
CA THR A 138 0.58 -13.25 8.89
C THR A 138 -0.54 -12.83 9.83
N LEU A 139 -1.59 -13.65 9.95
CA LEU A 139 -2.67 -13.44 10.90
C LEU A 139 -2.61 -14.49 12.00
N THR A 140 -2.55 -14.05 13.25
CA THR A 140 -2.57 -14.93 14.42
C THR A 140 -3.83 -14.67 15.25
N ASN A 141 -4.66 -15.70 15.42
CA ASN A 141 -5.80 -15.64 16.33
C ASN A 141 -5.33 -15.82 17.77
N ARG A 142 -5.29 -14.72 18.53
CA ARG A 142 -4.94 -14.68 19.96
C ARG A 142 -6.18 -14.77 20.87
N SER A 143 -7.37 -14.90 20.29
CA SER A 143 -8.62 -15.03 21.06
C SER A 143 -8.90 -16.47 21.47
N ARG A 144 -9.80 -16.67 22.42
CA ARG A 144 -10.23 -18.00 22.89
C ARG A 144 -11.31 -18.65 22.02
N ARG A 145 -11.69 -18.02 20.90
CA ARG A 145 -12.74 -18.51 19.99
C ARG A 145 -12.19 -18.67 18.58
N ARG A 146 -12.80 -19.59 17.82
CA ARG A 146 -12.53 -19.70 16.38
C ARG A 146 -12.96 -18.40 15.69
N ARG A 147 -12.17 -17.94 14.72
CA ARG A 147 -12.42 -16.72 13.95
C ARG A 147 -12.53 -17.06 12.48
N ARG A 148 -13.50 -16.45 11.80
CA ARG A 148 -13.65 -16.50 10.34
C ARG A 148 -13.39 -15.11 9.82
N LEU A 149 -12.24 -14.92 9.19
CA LEU A 149 -11.78 -13.62 8.71
C LEU A 149 -11.85 -13.60 7.17
N ARG A 150 -12.10 -12.43 6.61
CA ARG A 150 -11.81 -12.12 5.21
C ARG A 150 -10.78 -11.00 5.17
N THR A 151 -9.86 -11.09 4.23
CA THR A 151 -8.87 -10.05 3.95
C THR A 151 -9.17 -9.39 2.62
N PHE A 152 -8.90 -8.10 2.51
CA PHE A 152 -9.05 -7.33 1.27
C PHE A 152 -7.78 -6.51 1.10
N SER A 153 -7.00 -6.79 0.07
CA SER A 153 -5.86 -5.97 -0.31
C SER A 153 -6.34 -4.77 -1.14
N TYR A 154 -5.69 -3.62 -0.94
CA TYR A 154 -5.95 -2.40 -1.68
C TYR A 154 -4.64 -1.70 -1.99
N ALA A 155 -4.50 -1.30 -3.24
CA ALA A 155 -3.51 -0.36 -3.74
C ALA A 155 -4.19 0.50 -4.82
N GLU A 156 -3.85 1.78 -4.91
CA GLU A 156 -4.36 2.64 -5.99
C GLU A 156 -3.27 2.79 -7.05
N TRP A 157 -3.55 2.33 -8.27
CA TRP A 157 -2.66 2.53 -9.41
C TRP A 157 -2.50 4.02 -9.73
N ALA A 158 -1.28 4.45 -9.97
CA ALA A 158 -1.02 5.70 -10.68
C ALA A 158 -1.17 5.47 -12.19
N VAL A 159 -1.38 6.54 -12.94
CA VAL A 159 -1.37 6.50 -14.42
C VAL A 159 0.06 6.54 -15.01
N TRP A 160 1.04 5.96 -14.30
CA TRP A 160 2.48 5.97 -14.61
C TRP A 160 3.17 7.33 -14.54
N GLY A 161 2.82 8.24 -15.44
CA GLY A 161 3.41 9.57 -15.47
C GLY A 161 2.86 10.45 -14.36
N VAL A 162 3.70 10.90 -13.43
CA VAL A 162 3.28 11.71 -12.27
C VAL A 162 2.61 13.02 -12.70
N MET A 163 3.16 13.67 -13.71
CA MET A 163 2.58 14.91 -14.24
C MET A 163 1.19 14.67 -14.83
N ARG A 164 0.96 13.51 -15.44
CA ARG A 164 -0.36 13.16 -15.98
C ARG A 164 -1.34 12.79 -14.87
N ASP A 165 -0.87 12.08 -13.86
CA ASP A 165 -1.65 11.73 -12.66
C ASP A 165 -2.16 12.99 -11.94
N LEU A 166 -1.38 14.07 -11.96
CA LEU A 166 -1.70 15.33 -11.28
C LEU A 166 -2.45 16.35 -12.15
N LEU A 167 -2.10 16.49 -13.44
CA LEU A 167 -2.55 17.61 -14.28
C LEU A 167 -3.50 17.23 -15.41
N ASN A 168 -3.53 15.96 -15.83
CA ASN A 168 -4.27 15.52 -17.01
C ASN A 168 -5.09 14.27 -16.70
N ILE A 169 -5.69 14.25 -15.50
CA ILE A 169 -6.40 13.08 -14.98
C ILE A 169 -7.75 12.85 -15.68
N ASP A 170 -8.34 13.91 -16.25
CA ASP A 170 -9.53 13.88 -17.09
C ASP A 170 -9.34 12.98 -18.32
N ASN A 171 -8.15 12.98 -18.91
CA ASN A 171 -7.79 12.06 -19.99
C ASN A 171 -7.11 10.77 -19.49
N ALA A 172 -6.09 10.88 -18.63
CA ALA A 172 -5.25 9.73 -18.29
C ALA A 172 -6.03 8.59 -17.61
N ALA A 173 -6.99 8.92 -16.74
CA ALA A 173 -7.83 7.91 -16.10
C ALA A 173 -8.73 7.17 -17.11
N THR A 174 -9.27 7.87 -18.12
CA THR A 174 -10.15 7.27 -19.14
C THR A 174 -9.39 6.41 -20.16
N CYS A 175 -8.07 6.61 -20.28
CA CYS A 175 -7.19 5.75 -21.08
C CYS A 175 -6.63 4.54 -20.31
N SER A 176 -6.94 4.40 -19.02
CA SER A 176 -6.46 3.30 -18.20
C SER A 176 -7.25 2.02 -18.47
N ARG A 177 -6.55 0.90 -18.52
CA ARG A 177 -7.10 -0.44 -18.75
C ARG A 177 -6.70 -1.33 -17.60
N TYR A 178 -7.61 -2.20 -17.20
CA TYR A 178 -7.31 -3.27 -16.27
C TYR A 178 -7.99 -4.55 -16.71
N ALA A 179 -7.38 -5.68 -16.36
CA ALA A 179 -7.91 -7.01 -16.56
C ALA A 179 -7.64 -7.85 -15.31
N TYR A 180 -8.49 -8.84 -15.06
CA TYR A 180 -8.25 -9.83 -14.03
C TYR A 180 -8.31 -11.22 -14.68
N GLU A 181 -7.14 -11.85 -14.83
CA GLU A 181 -6.95 -13.07 -15.59
C GLU A 181 -5.99 -13.99 -14.84
N ASP A 182 -6.34 -15.27 -14.71
CA ASP A 182 -5.51 -16.31 -14.09
C ASP A 182 -4.92 -15.94 -12.71
N GLY A 183 -5.72 -15.30 -11.86
CA GLY A 183 -5.29 -14.92 -10.52
C GLY A 183 -4.63 -13.54 -10.43
N VAL A 184 -4.34 -12.90 -11.56
CA VAL A 184 -3.53 -11.68 -11.66
C VAL A 184 -4.37 -10.49 -12.10
N PHE A 185 -4.26 -9.40 -11.35
CA PHE A 185 -4.78 -8.09 -11.74
C PHE A 185 -3.73 -7.36 -12.57
N TRP A 186 -4.04 -7.07 -13.83
CA TRP A 186 -3.19 -6.32 -14.75
C TRP A 186 -3.66 -4.87 -14.86
N HIS A 187 -2.71 -3.94 -14.93
CA HIS A 187 -2.97 -2.52 -15.12
C HIS A 187 -2.06 -1.96 -16.22
N GLU A 188 -2.65 -1.22 -17.16
CA GLU A 188 -1.95 -0.52 -18.22
C GLU A 188 -2.56 0.88 -18.37
N THR A 189 -1.72 1.91 -18.40
CA THR A 189 -2.16 3.23 -18.86
C THR A 189 -1.09 3.76 -19.82
N PRO A 190 -1.45 4.13 -21.06
CA PRO A 190 -0.50 4.74 -21.98
C PRO A 190 0.10 5.99 -21.35
N ASN A 191 1.43 6.07 -21.29
CA ASN A 191 2.16 7.24 -20.79
C ASN A 191 2.91 7.93 -21.93
N ASP A 192 3.12 9.25 -21.82
CA ASP A 192 3.98 10.01 -22.72
C ASP A 192 5.24 10.42 -21.96
N VAL A 193 6.41 10.08 -22.50
CA VAL A 193 7.71 10.40 -21.90
C VAL A 193 8.39 11.62 -22.51
N GLY A 194 7.76 12.25 -23.51
CA GLY A 194 8.16 13.51 -24.11
C GLY A 194 8.00 14.71 -23.18
N SER A 195 8.53 15.86 -23.60
CA SER A 195 8.45 17.12 -22.83
C SER A 195 7.44 18.12 -23.40
N THR A 196 6.97 17.90 -24.63
CA THR A 196 5.97 18.71 -25.32
C THR A 196 5.11 17.83 -26.21
N VAL A 197 3.96 18.33 -26.69
CA VAL A 197 3.10 17.61 -27.65
C VAL A 197 3.86 17.21 -28.92
N GLY A 198 4.79 18.05 -29.37
CA GLY A 198 5.60 17.76 -30.57
C GLY A 198 6.73 16.75 -30.35
N THR A 199 7.08 16.46 -29.09
CA THR A 199 8.10 15.45 -28.72
C THR A 199 7.48 14.23 -28.05
N ALA A 200 6.15 14.11 -28.11
CA ALA A 200 5.41 13.04 -27.46
C ALA A 200 5.90 11.67 -27.95
N THR A 201 6.27 10.81 -27.00
CA THR A 201 6.68 9.43 -27.26
C THR A 201 5.87 8.53 -26.34
N TRP A 202 4.90 7.84 -26.93
CA TRP A 202 3.96 7.00 -26.19
C TRP A 202 4.59 5.66 -25.81
N VAL A 203 4.48 5.32 -24.52
CA VAL A 203 4.87 4.04 -23.93
C VAL A 203 3.66 3.41 -23.26
N PHE A 204 3.65 2.07 -23.20
CA PHE A 204 2.52 1.29 -22.67
C PHE A 204 3.02 0.40 -21.53
N PRO A 205 3.40 1.00 -20.39
CA PRO A 205 3.87 0.25 -19.23
C PRO A 205 2.74 -0.60 -18.64
N VAL A 206 3.10 -1.78 -18.19
CA VAL A 206 2.20 -2.76 -17.59
C VAL A 206 2.66 -3.07 -16.18
N GLY A 207 1.72 -3.07 -15.25
CA GLY A 207 1.89 -3.42 -13.85
C GLY A 207 0.92 -4.53 -13.46
N TYR A 208 1.24 -5.25 -12.39
CA TYR A 208 0.36 -6.30 -11.91
C TYR A 208 0.28 -6.36 -10.39
N PHE A 209 -0.83 -6.89 -9.89
CA PHE A 209 -1.06 -7.20 -8.49
C PHE A 209 -1.66 -8.59 -8.39
N THR A 210 -1.12 -9.45 -7.52
CA THR A 210 -1.56 -10.84 -7.39
C THR A 210 -1.45 -11.31 -5.93
N SER A 211 -2.08 -12.44 -5.61
CA SER A 211 -1.96 -13.12 -4.33
C SER A 211 -1.59 -14.58 -4.52
N ASP A 212 -0.87 -15.14 -3.54
CA ASP A 212 -0.57 -16.57 -3.44
C ASP A 212 -1.78 -17.42 -3.04
N ALA A 213 -2.82 -16.79 -2.50
CA ALA A 213 -4.11 -17.41 -2.22
C ALA A 213 -5.10 -17.16 -3.37
N ASP A 214 -6.00 -18.13 -3.60
CA ASP A 214 -7.12 -17.97 -4.53
C ASP A 214 -8.12 -16.92 -3.98
N PRO A 215 -8.32 -15.78 -4.66
CA PRO A 215 -9.22 -14.77 -4.18
C PRO A 215 -10.68 -15.18 -4.39
N VAL A 216 -11.51 -14.87 -3.40
CA VAL A 216 -12.97 -15.09 -3.47
C VAL A 216 -13.71 -14.03 -4.28
N GLY A 217 -12.99 -12.99 -4.74
CA GLY A 217 -13.50 -11.85 -5.49
C GLY A 217 -12.40 -10.81 -5.68
N TYR A 218 -12.59 -9.92 -6.66
CA TYR A 218 -11.66 -8.84 -7.00
C TYR A 218 -12.44 -7.57 -7.34
N ASP A 219 -11.74 -6.45 -7.33
CA ASP A 219 -12.30 -5.16 -7.69
C ASP A 219 -11.22 -4.30 -8.38
N GLY A 220 -11.48 -3.91 -9.63
CA GLY A 220 -10.58 -3.04 -10.40
C GLY A 220 -11.01 -1.57 -10.43
N SER A 221 -12.22 -1.29 -9.95
CA SER A 221 -12.74 0.06 -9.85
C SER A 221 -12.58 0.56 -8.41
N ARG A 222 -11.78 1.61 -8.24
CA ARG A 222 -11.65 2.30 -6.95
C ARG A 222 -13.02 2.72 -6.40
N ASP A 223 -13.87 3.28 -7.26
CA ASP A 223 -15.15 3.82 -6.85
C ASP A 223 -16.16 2.73 -6.46
N HIS A 224 -16.03 1.52 -7.03
CA HIS A 224 -16.82 0.36 -6.62
C HIS A 224 -16.30 -0.23 -5.30
N PHE A 225 -14.98 -0.37 -5.16
CA PHE A 225 -14.34 -0.90 -3.94
C PHE A 225 -14.60 -0.02 -2.72
N LEU A 226 -14.35 1.29 -2.85
CA LEU A 226 -14.55 2.25 -1.75
C LEU A 226 -16.03 2.59 -1.57
N GLY A 227 -16.77 2.70 -2.67
CA GLY A 227 -18.15 3.17 -2.70
C GLY A 227 -18.28 4.70 -2.76
N ALA A 228 -19.45 5.15 -3.18
CA ALA A 228 -19.73 6.58 -3.31
C ALA A 228 -19.59 7.33 -1.98
N CYS A 229 -18.94 8.50 -2.03
CA CYS A 229 -18.70 9.39 -0.88
C CYS A 229 -17.95 8.72 0.28
N ARG A 230 -17.06 7.77 -0.01
CA ARG A 230 -16.18 7.10 0.94
C ARG A 230 -14.73 7.28 0.52
N ASP A 231 -13.83 7.11 1.48
CA ASP A 231 -12.40 7.01 1.26
C ASP A 231 -11.91 5.65 1.75
N GLU A 232 -10.60 5.48 1.88
CA GLU A 232 -9.99 4.22 2.29
C GLU A 232 -10.25 3.86 3.77
N SER A 233 -10.84 4.73 4.59
CA SER A 233 -11.03 4.55 6.05
C SER A 233 -12.18 3.62 6.45
#